data_AF-A0A0A6P5Y0-F1
#
_entry.id   AF-A0A0A6P5Y0-F1
#
_cell.length_a   1.000
_cell.length_b   1.000
_cell.length_c   1.000
_cell.angle_alpha   90.00
_cell.angle_beta   90.00
_cell.angle_gamma   90.00
#
_symmetry.space_group_name_H-M   'P 1'
#
loop_
_entity.id
_entity.type
_entity.pdbx_description
1 polymer ?
#
loop_
_entity_poly.entity_id
_entity_poly.type
_entity_poly.pdbx_seq_one_letter_code
_entity_poly.pdbx_strand_id
1 'polypeptide(L)'
;MPNKHTVKKGDTLWSVAKKHNVSFQELKKSNSDIMNRYPKGDKRHGWVFPGDMVVIPDKQLGNKEVDGTCEICKKEEKNSSLAVTVRYTPYDAPVEGATVTIKGPITKDMKTDAKGQVHFKDIPPGNYTVTATYDNKHPLVEQVRSHVGETTWAYNNNRPPYPAGANKCNLFVYEMLKDAGYSVPMRTYMRCWGYRTEKGECIGIEQKMDRPPLAGEWSNPKDKIGNFLVVTDPKPGDIIAYRHQSRYATGHVGIVSYPKSAQPLDKTIKAGEAGSVSLTMERQTVSAGSYTIDENDSIWRKYEDNKSSVTFRRVGK
;
A
#
# COMPACT_ATOMS: atom_id res chain seq x y z
N MET A 1 33.13 -25.88 41.46
CA MET A 1 33.96 -24.66 41.50
C MET A 1 33.52 -23.77 40.34
N PRO A 2 33.42 -22.43 40.48
CA PRO A 2 33.00 -21.58 39.37
C PRO A 2 33.97 -21.75 38.20
N ASN A 3 33.44 -21.87 36.98
CA ASN A 3 34.25 -21.91 35.76
C ASN A 3 34.95 -20.56 35.59
N LYS A 4 36.27 -20.52 35.71
CA LYS A 4 37.05 -19.28 35.64
C LYS A 4 37.93 -19.28 34.40
N HIS A 5 37.98 -18.15 33.70
CA HIS A 5 38.92 -17.89 32.62
C HIS A 5 40.02 -16.96 33.10
N THR A 6 41.27 -17.41 33.03
CA THR A 6 42.44 -16.55 33.26
C THR A 6 42.71 -15.71 32.00
N VAL A 7 42.63 -14.39 32.15
CA VAL A 7 42.81 -13.41 31.08
C VAL A 7 44.23 -13.45 30.54
N LYS A 8 44.39 -13.49 29.21
CA LYS A 8 45.66 -13.43 28.49
C LYS A 8 45.86 -12.06 27.83
N LYS A 9 47.10 -11.75 27.42
CA LYS A 9 47.40 -10.51 26.68
C LYS A 9 46.54 -10.43 25.41
N GLY A 10 45.73 -9.38 25.29
CA GLY A 10 44.81 -9.17 24.17
C GLY A 10 43.36 -9.59 24.44
N ASP A 11 43.08 -10.29 25.56
CA ASP A 11 41.71 -10.59 25.96
C ASP A 11 40.97 -9.32 26.37
N THR A 12 39.71 -9.25 25.96
CA THR A 12 38.69 -8.33 26.47
C THR A 12 37.54 -9.13 27.06
N LEU A 13 36.75 -8.56 27.99
CA LEU A 13 35.53 -9.20 28.48
C LEU A 13 34.61 -9.64 27.33
N TRP A 14 34.59 -8.91 26.20
CA TRP A 14 33.80 -9.28 25.02
C TRP A 14 34.35 -10.54 24.34
N SER A 15 35.67 -10.61 24.12
CA SER A 15 36.30 -11.80 23.53
C SER A 15 36.17 -13.04 24.42
N VAL A 16 36.23 -12.86 25.74
CA VAL A 16 36.01 -13.92 26.73
C VAL A 16 34.55 -14.39 26.68
N ALA A 17 33.59 -13.46 26.65
CA ALA A 17 32.17 -13.79 26.52
C ALA A 17 31.88 -14.61 25.25
N LYS A 18 32.44 -14.16 24.11
CA LYS A 18 32.31 -14.85 22.82
C LYS A 18 32.95 -16.24 22.84
N LYS A 19 34.14 -16.37 23.42
CA LYS A 19 34.88 -17.64 23.53
C LYS A 19 34.10 -18.69 24.33
N HIS A 20 33.47 -18.27 25.42
CA HIS A 20 32.71 -19.15 26.30
C HIS A 20 31.22 -19.24 25.95
N ASN A 21 30.80 -18.59 24.86
CA ASN A 21 29.43 -18.57 24.38
C ASN A 21 28.40 -18.14 25.46
N VAL A 22 28.76 -17.08 26.20
CA VAL A 22 27.94 -16.44 27.24
C VAL A 22 27.65 -15.00 26.85
N SER A 23 26.58 -14.41 27.39
CA SER A 23 26.27 -13.01 27.12
C SER A 23 27.34 -12.09 27.72
N PHE A 24 27.79 -11.10 26.95
CA PHE A 24 28.69 -10.06 27.44
C PHE A 24 28.09 -9.29 28.64
N GLN A 25 26.77 -9.17 28.71
CA GLN A 25 26.11 -8.51 29.85
C GLN A 25 26.12 -9.38 31.11
N GLU A 26 25.90 -10.70 30.97
CA GLU A 26 25.95 -11.66 32.08
C GLU A 26 27.37 -11.83 32.63
N LEU A 27 28.35 -11.83 31.73
CA LEU A 27 29.75 -11.84 32.09
C LEU A 27 30.10 -10.59 32.93
N LYS A 28 29.65 -9.40 32.53
CA LYS A 28 29.85 -8.16 33.32
C LYS A 28 29.18 -8.21 34.69
N LYS A 29 27.96 -8.76 34.80
CA LYS A 29 27.25 -8.91 36.07
C LYS A 29 27.98 -9.86 37.03
N SER A 30 28.54 -10.94 36.50
CA SER A 30 29.26 -11.96 37.28
C SER A 30 30.65 -11.51 37.75
N ASN A 31 31.13 -10.38 37.24
CA ASN A 31 32.46 -9.83 37.52
C ASN A 31 32.34 -8.37 37.96
N SER A 32 31.48 -8.11 38.95
CA SER A 32 31.20 -6.76 39.45
C SER A 32 32.42 -6.06 40.00
N ASP A 33 33.36 -6.82 40.57
CA ASP A 33 34.68 -6.38 41.01
C ASP A 33 35.53 -5.82 39.86
N ILE A 34 35.57 -6.49 38.70
CA ILE A 34 36.23 -5.99 37.49
C ILE A 34 35.53 -4.72 36.99
N MET A 35 34.20 -4.69 37.02
CA MET A 35 33.41 -3.54 36.59
C MET A 35 33.55 -2.33 37.51
N ASN A 36 33.74 -2.55 38.82
CA ASN A 36 33.86 -1.49 39.83
C ASN A 36 35.30 -1.01 40.03
N ARG A 37 36.29 -1.69 39.43
CA ARG A 37 37.71 -1.30 39.45
C ARG A 37 37.95 0.14 38.98
N TYR A 38 37.15 0.60 38.01
CA TYR A 38 37.15 1.99 37.54
C TYR A 38 35.72 2.53 37.50
N PRO A 39 35.47 3.77 37.94
CA PRO A 39 34.13 4.35 37.95
C PRO A 39 33.57 4.52 36.52
N LYS A 40 32.24 4.54 36.41
CA LYS A 40 31.55 4.82 35.15
C LYS A 40 31.98 6.20 34.62
N GLY A 41 32.48 6.24 33.38
CA GLY A 41 33.02 7.44 32.74
C GLY A 41 34.54 7.42 32.56
N ASP A 42 35.27 6.57 33.29
CA ASP A 42 36.70 6.32 33.02
C ASP A 42 36.84 5.49 31.73
N LYS A 43 37.81 5.85 30.87
CA LYS A 43 38.11 5.14 29.61
C LYS A 43 38.47 3.67 29.81
N ARG A 44 38.86 3.28 31.03
CA ARG A 44 39.26 1.92 31.42
C ARG A 44 38.15 1.11 32.10
N HIS A 45 36.93 1.66 32.20
CA HIS A 45 35.80 0.98 32.82
C HIS A 45 35.52 -0.38 32.14
N GLY A 46 35.64 -1.48 32.91
CA GLY A 46 35.46 -2.85 32.41
C GLY A 46 36.69 -3.46 31.70
N TRP A 47 37.88 -2.85 31.81
CA TRP A 47 39.12 -3.45 31.32
C TRP A 47 39.55 -4.64 32.17
N VAL A 48 40.05 -5.66 31.49
CA VAL A 48 40.72 -6.82 32.07
C VAL A 48 42.21 -6.78 31.75
N PHE A 49 43.02 -7.23 32.70
CA PHE A 49 44.47 -7.31 32.57
C PHE A 49 44.92 -8.77 32.56
N PRO A 50 46.04 -9.11 31.89
CA PRO A 50 46.58 -10.47 31.92
C PRO A 50 46.76 -10.97 33.35
N GLY A 51 46.21 -12.15 33.65
CA GLY A 51 46.18 -12.73 34.99
C GLY A 51 44.87 -12.52 35.75
N ASP A 52 43.99 -11.60 35.33
CA ASP A 52 42.65 -11.46 35.90
C ASP A 52 41.88 -12.78 35.79
N MET A 53 41.12 -13.11 36.83
CA MET A 53 40.20 -14.25 36.82
C MET A 53 38.79 -13.78 36.50
N VAL A 54 38.32 -14.04 35.27
CA VAL A 54 36.95 -13.75 34.87
C VAL A 54 36.08 -14.97 35.18
N VAL A 55 35.08 -14.79 36.03
CA VAL A 55 34.05 -15.79 36.33
C VAL A 55 33.14 -15.92 35.11
N ILE A 56 33.12 -17.11 34.50
CA ILE A 56 32.26 -17.45 33.37
C ILE A 56 30.92 -17.95 33.93
N PRO A 57 29.78 -17.29 33.65
CA PRO A 57 28.48 -17.76 34.09
C PRO A 57 28.11 -19.07 33.36
N ASP A 58 27.51 -20.02 34.07
CA ASP A 58 27.08 -21.29 33.47
C ASP A 58 25.90 -21.08 32.50
N LYS A 59 25.96 -21.77 31.35
CA LYS A 59 24.98 -21.66 30.26
C LYS A 59 23.66 -22.36 30.65
N GLN A 60 22.58 -21.60 30.88
CA GLN A 60 21.28 -22.14 31.27
C GLN A 60 20.52 -22.74 30.06
N LEU A 61 20.50 -24.07 29.93
CA LEU A 61 19.57 -24.88 29.11
C LEU A 61 18.37 -25.26 30.00
N GLY A 62 17.12 -25.21 29.52
CA GLY A 62 15.94 -25.52 30.37
C GLY A 62 15.05 -26.68 29.90
N ASN A 63 15.09 -27.80 30.64
CA ASN A 63 14.06 -28.53 31.43
C ASN A 63 12.64 -28.79 30.85
N LYS A 64 12.00 -29.98 30.96
CA LYS A 64 11.95 -31.05 32.01
C LYS A 64 11.66 -32.45 31.39
N GLU A 65 12.07 -33.58 31.98
CA GLU A 65 11.26 -34.31 32.99
C GLU A 65 12.04 -35.29 33.92
N VAL A 66 11.60 -35.30 35.19
CA VAL A 66 11.72 -36.29 36.30
C VAL A 66 13.12 -36.78 36.73
N ASP A 67 13.92 -35.88 37.30
CA ASP A 67 14.55 -36.03 38.63
C ASP A 67 14.95 -34.62 39.11
N GLY A 68 14.37 -34.17 40.22
CA GLY A 68 14.87 -33.04 41.03
C GLY A 68 15.25 -31.71 40.37
N THR A 69 14.45 -31.10 39.48
CA THR A 69 14.69 -29.69 39.09
C THR A 69 13.47 -28.77 39.12
N CYS A 70 13.73 -27.59 39.68
CA CYS A 70 12.83 -26.50 40.04
C CYS A 70 12.08 -25.93 38.82
N GLU A 71 10.79 -25.74 39.02
CA GLU A 71 9.94 -24.81 38.26
C GLU A 71 10.37 -23.35 38.50
N ILE A 72 10.35 -22.52 37.45
CA ILE A 72 10.42 -21.03 37.48
C ILE A 72 11.88 -20.48 37.54
N CYS A 73 12.54 -19.95 36.50
CA CYS A 73 12.14 -18.90 35.55
C CYS A 73 12.94 -18.96 34.21
N LYS A 74 12.35 -19.43 33.11
CA LYS A 74 12.59 -18.79 31.80
C LYS A 74 11.59 -17.62 31.76
N LYS A 75 12.03 -16.36 31.76
CA LYS A 75 11.18 -15.33 31.16
C LYS A 75 11.32 -15.52 29.66
N GLU A 76 10.50 -16.38 29.08
CA GLU A 76 10.13 -16.23 27.68
C GLU A 76 9.73 -14.76 27.53
N GLU A 77 10.45 -14.00 26.70
CA GLU A 77 9.87 -12.76 26.19
C GLU A 77 8.60 -13.18 25.49
N LYS A 78 7.46 -13.00 26.17
CA LYS A 78 6.18 -13.49 25.69
C LYS A 78 6.01 -13.03 24.25
N ASN A 79 5.76 -13.99 23.36
CA ASN A 79 5.63 -13.71 21.93
C ASN A 79 4.59 -12.61 21.74
N SER A 80 5.02 -11.50 21.16
CA SER A 80 4.13 -10.38 20.85
C SER A 80 3.67 -10.52 19.42
N SER A 81 2.52 -9.94 19.11
CA SER A 81 1.99 -9.94 17.75
C SER A 81 1.40 -8.59 17.38
N LEU A 82 1.35 -8.33 16.08
CA LEU A 82 0.74 -7.13 15.53
C LEU A 82 -0.15 -7.52 14.35
N ALA A 83 -1.46 -7.31 14.51
CA ALA A 83 -2.42 -7.38 13.42
C ALA A 83 -2.53 -5.99 12.75
N VAL A 84 -2.38 -5.94 11.43
CA VAL A 84 -2.58 -4.70 10.66
C VAL A 84 -3.73 -4.92 9.70
N THR A 85 -4.70 -4.00 9.71
CA THR A 85 -5.77 -3.91 8.72
C THR A 85 -5.53 -2.71 7.82
N VAL A 86 -5.62 -2.90 6.51
CA VAL A 86 -5.47 -1.85 5.51
C VAL A 86 -6.79 -1.72 4.76
N ARG A 87 -7.36 -0.51 4.79
CA ARG A 87 -8.65 -0.20 4.18
C ARG A 87 -8.53 0.99 3.24
N TYR A 88 -9.37 1.02 2.22
CA TYR A 88 -9.49 2.20 1.37
C TYR A 88 -10.21 3.31 2.12
N THR A 89 -9.80 4.55 1.87
CA THR A 89 -10.57 5.77 2.15
C THR A 89 -10.94 6.41 0.82
N PRO A 90 -12.12 7.03 0.69
CA PRO A 90 -13.17 7.31 1.68
C PRO A 90 -14.10 6.11 1.97
N TYR A 91 -14.32 5.23 0.99
CA TYR A 91 -15.20 4.08 1.15
C TYR A 91 -14.42 2.90 1.71
N ASP A 92 -14.78 2.57 2.93
CA ASP A 92 -14.23 1.49 3.72
C ASP A 92 -14.43 0.13 3.04
N ALA A 93 -13.36 -0.34 2.42
CA ALA A 93 -13.25 -1.67 1.83
C ALA A 93 -11.81 -2.19 2.02
N PRO A 94 -11.62 -3.52 2.14
CA PRO A 94 -10.29 -4.08 2.31
C PRO A 94 -9.38 -3.79 1.10
N VAL A 95 -8.11 -3.49 1.36
CA VAL A 95 -7.08 -3.41 0.32
C VAL A 95 -6.38 -4.76 0.24
N GLU A 96 -6.69 -5.57 -0.76
CA GLU A 96 -6.02 -6.84 -1.02
C GLU A 96 -4.65 -6.61 -1.68
N GLY A 97 -3.61 -7.31 -1.22
CA GLY A 97 -2.28 -7.29 -1.82
C GLY A 97 -1.45 -6.03 -1.58
N ALA A 98 -1.83 -5.14 -0.65
CA ALA A 98 -0.98 -4.06 -0.19
C ALA A 98 0.22 -4.61 0.60
N THR A 99 1.39 -4.03 0.40
CA THR A 99 2.59 -4.36 1.18
C THR A 99 2.56 -3.57 2.47
N VAL A 100 2.45 -4.27 3.60
CA VAL A 100 2.58 -3.71 4.94
C VAL A 100 3.99 -3.94 5.44
N THR A 101 4.68 -2.87 5.82
CA THR A 101 6.01 -2.91 6.40
C THR A 101 5.94 -2.48 7.85
N ILE A 102 6.52 -3.28 8.74
CA ILE A 102 6.83 -2.87 10.12
C ILE A 102 8.33 -2.61 10.23
N LYS A 103 8.71 -1.48 10.82
CA LYS A 103 10.11 -1.11 11.05
C LYS A 103 10.31 -0.71 12.50
N GLY A 104 11.19 -1.40 13.22
CA GLY A 104 11.47 -1.18 14.63
C GLY A 104 12.66 -2.04 15.08
N PRO A 105 12.56 -2.79 16.20
CA PRO A 105 13.55 -3.80 16.58
C PRO A 105 13.88 -4.80 15.46
N ILE A 106 12.91 -5.07 14.59
CA ILE A 106 13.06 -5.82 13.35
C ILE A 106 12.36 -5.08 12.20
N THR A 107 12.72 -5.43 10.97
CA THR A 107 11.98 -5.05 9.77
C THR A 107 11.36 -6.28 9.14
N LYS A 108 10.05 -6.25 8.88
CA LYS A 108 9.33 -7.33 8.17
C LYS A 108 8.27 -6.72 7.26
N ASP A 109 8.07 -7.37 6.12
CA ASP A 109 7.05 -7.03 5.14
C ASP A 109 6.09 -8.19 4.93
N MET A 110 4.80 -7.88 4.79
CA MET A 110 3.75 -8.86 4.47
C MET A 110 2.73 -8.25 3.51
N LYS A 111 2.12 -9.08 2.67
CA LYS A 111 1.03 -8.68 1.78
C LYS A 111 -0.31 -8.92 2.45
N THR A 112 -1.22 -7.95 2.37
CA THR A 112 -2.58 -8.12 2.88
C THR A 112 -3.37 -9.18 2.12
N ASP A 113 -4.19 -9.93 2.85
CA ASP A 113 -5.15 -10.88 2.27
C ASP A 113 -6.37 -10.19 1.65
N ALA A 114 -7.35 -10.98 1.16
CA ALA A 114 -8.61 -10.47 0.60
C ALA A 114 -9.46 -9.66 1.60
N LYS A 115 -9.19 -9.77 2.92
CA LYS A 115 -9.82 -8.99 3.99
C LYS A 115 -9.01 -7.75 4.36
N GLY A 116 -7.91 -7.48 3.65
CA GLY A 116 -7.03 -6.35 3.89
C GLY A 116 -6.17 -6.54 5.15
N GLN A 117 -5.89 -7.77 5.57
CA GLN A 117 -5.27 -8.06 6.85
C GLN A 117 -3.89 -8.71 6.71
N VAL A 118 -2.99 -8.38 7.64
CA VAL A 118 -1.74 -9.12 7.90
C VAL A 118 -1.57 -9.34 9.39
N HIS A 119 -0.90 -10.43 9.77
CA HIS A 119 -0.61 -10.78 11.16
C HIS A 119 0.87 -11.07 11.33
N PHE A 120 1.60 -10.13 11.93
CA PHE A 120 2.98 -10.33 12.34
C PHE A 120 2.99 -11.08 13.67
N LYS A 121 3.47 -12.32 13.66
CA LYS A 121 3.65 -13.14 14.86
C LYS A 121 5.09 -13.12 15.33
N ASP A 122 5.28 -13.39 16.62
CA ASP A 122 6.57 -13.59 17.26
C ASP A 122 7.54 -12.42 16.99
N ILE A 123 7.03 -11.20 17.18
CA ILE A 123 7.82 -9.98 17.03
C ILE A 123 8.34 -9.52 18.40
N PRO A 124 9.59 -8.98 18.49
CA PRO A 124 10.09 -8.42 19.73
C PRO A 124 9.23 -7.23 20.20
N PRO A 125 9.09 -7.02 21.52
CA PRO A 125 8.47 -5.80 22.02
C PRO A 125 9.31 -4.57 21.63
N GLY A 126 8.65 -3.45 21.38
CA GLY A 126 9.31 -2.22 20.99
C GLY A 126 8.39 -1.27 20.22
N ASN A 127 8.99 -0.19 19.72
CA ASN A 127 8.31 0.78 18.88
C ASN A 127 8.47 0.39 17.42
N TYR A 128 7.36 0.35 16.70
CA TYR A 128 7.31 0.07 15.27
C TYR A 128 6.67 1.23 14.53
N THR A 129 7.28 1.65 13.44
CA THR A 129 6.60 2.42 12.40
C THR A 129 5.97 1.42 11.43
N VAL A 130 4.67 1.56 11.21
CA VAL A 130 3.87 0.72 10.32
C VAL A 130 3.50 1.53 9.08
N THR A 131 3.81 1.01 7.90
CA THR A 131 3.44 1.64 6.62
C THR A 131 2.68 0.64 5.75
N ALA A 132 1.90 1.16 4.80
CA ALA A 132 1.26 0.38 3.75
C ALA A 132 1.45 1.04 2.39
N THR A 133 1.92 0.27 1.41
CA THR A 133 2.12 0.70 0.03
C THR A 133 1.42 -0.27 -0.93
N TYR A 134 1.18 0.16 -2.17
CA TYR A 134 0.60 -0.68 -3.21
C TYR A 134 1.53 -0.71 -4.42
N ASP A 135 2.16 -1.87 -4.61
CA ASP A 135 3.21 -2.14 -5.61
C ASP A 135 2.79 -3.18 -6.64
N ASN A 136 1.56 -3.69 -6.56
CA ASN A 136 1.03 -4.64 -7.55
C ASN A 136 0.77 -3.89 -8.86
N LYS A 137 1.74 -3.96 -9.77
CA LYS A 137 1.69 -3.23 -11.04
C LYS A 137 0.61 -3.77 -11.97
N HIS A 138 -0.13 -2.86 -12.59
CA HIS A 138 -1.07 -3.15 -13.66
C HIS A 138 -0.62 -2.41 -14.94
N PRO A 139 -0.41 -3.09 -16.09
CA PRO A 139 0.15 -2.45 -17.29
C PRO A 139 -0.60 -1.19 -17.75
N LEU A 140 -1.94 -1.26 -17.80
CA LEU A 140 -2.78 -0.09 -18.13
C LEU A 140 -2.59 1.07 -17.13
N VAL A 141 -2.40 0.76 -15.85
CA VAL A 141 -2.24 1.80 -14.82
C VAL A 141 -0.88 2.47 -14.95
N GLU A 142 0.19 1.70 -15.18
CA GLU A 142 1.51 2.29 -15.47
C GLU A 142 1.46 3.21 -16.70
N GLN A 143 0.75 2.78 -17.75
CA GLN A 143 0.58 3.57 -18.97
C GLN A 143 -0.20 4.86 -18.73
N VAL A 144 -1.37 4.81 -18.08
CA VAL A 144 -2.15 6.05 -17.89
C VAL A 144 -1.44 7.02 -16.96
N ARG A 145 -0.69 6.52 -15.98
CA ARG A 145 0.10 7.34 -15.07
C ARG A 145 1.27 8.04 -15.75
N SER A 146 1.83 7.49 -16.84
CA SER A 146 2.90 8.17 -17.57
C SER A 146 2.43 9.43 -18.30
N HIS A 147 1.12 9.59 -18.50
CA HIS A 147 0.52 10.78 -19.10
C HIS A 147 0.12 11.85 -18.08
N VAL A 148 0.28 11.62 -16.78
CA VAL A 148 -0.10 12.59 -15.74
C VAL A 148 0.67 13.90 -15.94
N GLY A 149 -0.07 15.02 -15.94
CA GLY A 149 0.46 16.35 -16.23
C GLY A 149 0.51 16.73 -17.71
N GLU A 150 0.26 15.80 -18.64
CA GLU A 150 0.13 16.15 -20.05
C GLU A 150 -1.16 16.93 -20.33
N THR A 151 -1.11 17.81 -21.32
CA THR A 151 -2.25 18.67 -21.71
C THR A 151 -2.95 18.17 -22.96
N THR A 152 -2.50 17.08 -23.59
CA THR A 152 -2.96 16.69 -24.93
C THR A 152 -4.48 16.38 -24.99
N TRP A 153 -5.07 15.94 -23.87
CA TRP A 153 -6.52 15.70 -23.73
C TRP A 153 -7.25 16.81 -22.97
N ALA A 154 -6.57 17.90 -22.62
CA ALA A 154 -7.17 19.01 -21.91
C ALA A 154 -8.32 19.63 -22.70
N TYR A 155 -9.25 20.26 -21.98
CA TYR A 155 -10.43 20.89 -22.53
C TYR A 155 -10.09 21.89 -23.66
N ASN A 156 -9.06 22.72 -23.44
CA ASN A 156 -8.67 23.79 -24.36
C ASN A 156 -7.88 23.32 -25.60
N ASN A 157 -7.42 22.07 -25.64
CA ASN A 157 -6.58 21.58 -26.74
C ASN A 157 -7.41 20.85 -27.79
N ASN A 158 -6.98 20.94 -29.05
CA ASN A 158 -7.61 20.18 -30.14
C ASN A 158 -7.05 18.75 -30.17
N ARG A 159 -7.91 17.75 -30.12
CA ARG A 159 -7.52 16.33 -30.30
C ARG A 159 -8.66 15.59 -31.02
N PRO A 160 -8.59 15.49 -32.36
CA PRO A 160 -9.64 14.88 -33.17
C PRO A 160 -10.08 13.51 -32.62
N PRO A 161 -11.40 13.18 -32.67
CA PRO A 161 -12.46 13.96 -33.32
C PRO A 161 -13.02 15.11 -32.46
N TYR A 162 -12.42 15.40 -31.30
CA TYR A 162 -12.90 16.42 -30.37
C TYR A 162 -12.14 17.75 -30.55
N PRO A 163 -12.84 18.86 -30.81
CA PRO A 163 -12.20 20.16 -30.92
C PRO A 163 -11.70 20.68 -29.57
N ALA A 164 -10.97 21.79 -29.61
CA ALA A 164 -10.79 22.64 -28.44
C ALA A 164 -12.17 23.08 -27.90
N GLY A 165 -12.29 23.19 -26.57
CA GLY A 165 -13.56 23.50 -25.90
C GLY A 165 -14.49 22.30 -25.69
N ALA A 166 -13.97 21.07 -25.84
CA ALA A 166 -14.70 19.84 -25.53
C ALA A 166 -13.93 18.99 -24.52
N ASN A 167 -14.66 18.42 -23.55
CA ASN A 167 -14.11 17.44 -22.61
C ASN A 167 -13.75 16.13 -23.35
N LYS A 168 -12.60 15.55 -23.00
CA LYS A 168 -12.03 14.40 -23.72
C LYS A 168 -11.73 13.21 -22.81
N CYS A 169 -12.33 13.17 -21.62
CA CYS A 169 -12.16 12.06 -20.67
C CYS A 169 -12.49 10.71 -21.28
N ASN A 170 -13.53 10.64 -22.12
CA ASN A 170 -13.89 9.43 -22.83
C ASN A 170 -12.90 9.06 -23.95
N LEU A 171 -12.35 10.05 -24.66
CA LEU A 171 -11.31 9.82 -25.67
C LEU A 171 -10.03 9.31 -25.01
N PHE A 172 -9.61 9.93 -23.91
CA PHE A 172 -8.46 9.50 -23.13
C PHE A 172 -8.58 8.04 -22.70
N VAL A 173 -9.68 7.68 -22.05
CA VAL A 173 -9.92 6.28 -21.62
C VAL A 173 -9.93 5.32 -22.81
N TYR A 174 -10.54 5.71 -23.93
CA TYR A 174 -10.55 4.88 -25.14
C TYR A 174 -9.16 4.64 -25.73
N GLU A 175 -8.36 5.70 -25.89
CA GLU A 175 -7.01 5.58 -26.45
C GLU A 175 -6.11 4.79 -25.51
N MET A 176 -6.18 5.03 -24.19
CA MET A 176 -5.41 4.26 -23.21
C MET A 176 -5.75 2.77 -23.26
N LEU A 177 -7.04 2.43 -23.34
CA LEU A 177 -7.49 1.06 -23.47
C LEU A 177 -7.05 0.42 -24.80
N LYS A 178 -7.19 1.16 -25.91
CA LYS A 178 -6.80 0.69 -27.23
C LYS A 178 -5.30 0.44 -27.34
N ASP A 179 -4.49 1.36 -26.82
CA ASP A 179 -3.03 1.26 -26.81
C ASP A 179 -2.55 0.11 -25.92
N ALA A 180 -3.30 -0.20 -24.85
CA ALA A 180 -3.09 -1.39 -24.02
C ALA A 180 -3.62 -2.69 -24.65
N GLY A 181 -4.13 -2.65 -25.89
CA GLY A 181 -4.60 -3.81 -26.65
C GLY A 181 -6.05 -4.22 -26.38
N TYR A 182 -6.81 -3.44 -25.63
CA TYR A 182 -8.23 -3.74 -25.36
C TYR A 182 -9.13 -3.27 -26.50
N SER A 183 -10.09 -4.13 -26.87
CA SER A 183 -11.12 -3.78 -27.84
C SER A 183 -12.24 -2.99 -27.18
N VAL A 184 -12.35 -1.71 -27.54
CA VAL A 184 -13.44 -0.83 -27.08
C VAL A 184 -14.33 -0.49 -28.28
N PRO A 185 -15.62 -0.88 -28.28
CA PRO A 185 -16.48 -0.60 -29.41
C PRO A 185 -16.75 0.89 -29.54
N MET A 186 -16.51 1.43 -30.72
CA MET A 186 -16.96 2.77 -31.08
C MET A 186 -18.49 2.82 -31.15
N ARG A 187 -19.05 3.96 -30.77
CA ARG A 187 -20.48 4.25 -30.85
C ARG A 187 -20.75 5.08 -32.09
N THR A 188 -21.63 4.57 -32.94
CA THR A 188 -22.12 5.32 -34.08
C THR A 188 -23.32 6.19 -33.68
N TYR A 189 -23.33 7.44 -34.12
CA TYR A 189 -24.46 8.36 -33.99
C TYR A 189 -24.66 9.16 -35.28
N MET A 190 -25.86 9.70 -35.48
CA MET A 190 -26.19 10.56 -36.61
C MET A 190 -26.06 12.04 -36.21
N ARG A 191 -25.07 12.73 -36.77
CA ARG A 191 -24.92 14.17 -36.62
C ARG A 191 -25.70 14.89 -37.70
N CYS A 192 -26.52 15.86 -37.28
CA CYS A 192 -27.15 16.80 -38.20
C CYS A 192 -26.30 18.06 -38.32
N TRP A 193 -25.80 18.35 -39.52
CA TRP A 193 -25.15 19.61 -39.87
C TRP A 193 -26.21 20.56 -40.44
N GLY A 194 -26.96 21.17 -39.52
CA GLY A 194 -28.16 21.96 -39.79
C GLY A 194 -28.96 22.12 -38.51
N TYR A 195 -30.27 21.99 -38.59
CA TYR A 195 -31.15 21.93 -37.41
C TYR A 195 -32.05 20.71 -37.48
N ARG A 196 -32.46 20.20 -36.31
CA ARG A 196 -33.47 19.14 -36.22
C ARG A 196 -34.86 19.75 -36.05
N THR A 197 -35.85 19.23 -36.76
CA THR A 197 -37.26 19.57 -36.55
C THR A 197 -37.73 19.04 -35.20
N GLU A 198 -38.90 19.46 -34.74
CA GLU A 198 -39.54 18.92 -33.53
C GLU A 198 -39.78 17.39 -33.61
N LYS A 199 -39.96 16.86 -34.83
CA LYS A 199 -40.09 15.43 -35.10
C LYS A 199 -38.72 14.71 -35.15
N GLY A 200 -37.62 15.42 -34.95
CA GLY A 200 -36.27 14.89 -34.94
C GLY A 200 -35.60 14.76 -36.31
N GLU A 201 -36.28 15.16 -37.39
CA GLU A 201 -35.76 15.07 -38.76
C GLU A 201 -34.63 16.09 -38.96
N CYS A 202 -33.51 15.66 -39.55
CA CYS A 202 -32.42 16.58 -39.86
C CYS A 202 -32.75 17.39 -41.12
N ILE A 203 -32.83 18.71 -40.99
CA ILE A 203 -32.87 19.63 -42.11
C ILE A 203 -31.44 20.14 -42.32
N GLY A 204 -30.75 19.56 -43.30
CA GLY A 204 -29.33 19.78 -43.57
C GLY A 204 -28.65 18.49 -44.01
N ILE A 205 -27.36 18.35 -43.69
CA ILE A 205 -26.60 17.12 -43.98
C ILE A 205 -26.62 16.23 -42.75
N GLU A 206 -27.24 15.06 -42.86
CA GLU A 206 -27.15 14.04 -41.82
C GLU A 206 -25.97 13.10 -42.11
N GLN A 207 -25.04 13.03 -41.17
CA GLN A 207 -23.81 12.26 -41.33
C GLN A 207 -23.67 11.23 -40.21
N LYS A 208 -23.33 10.01 -40.60
CA LYS A 208 -22.95 8.94 -39.69
C LYS A 208 -21.55 9.24 -39.13
N MET A 209 -21.44 9.34 -37.81
CA MET A 209 -20.20 9.60 -37.11
C MET A 209 -19.94 8.54 -36.04
N ASP A 210 -18.67 8.25 -35.81
CA ASP A 210 -18.24 7.35 -34.74
C ASP A 210 -17.53 8.14 -33.63
N ARG A 211 -17.76 7.72 -32.39
CA ARG A 211 -17.10 8.27 -31.20
C ARG A 211 -16.80 7.16 -30.19
N PRO A 212 -15.83 7.37 -29.29
CA PRO A 212 -15.71 6.52 -28.11
C PRO A 212 -16.99 6.53 -27.25
N PRO A 213 -17.23 5.48 -26.45
CA PRO A 213 -18.33 5.48 -25.49
C PRO A 213 -18.23 6.67 -24.54
N LEU A 214 -19.32 7.41 -24.35
CA LEU A 214 -19.39 8.58 -23.49
C LEU A 214 -19.36 8.18 -22.01
N ALA A 215 -18.99 9.12 -21.14
CA ALA A 215 -19.05 8.92 -19.69
C ALA A 215 -20.45 8.50 -19.19
N GLY A 216 -21.52 9.05 -19.79
CA GLY A 216 -22.89 8.65 -19.50
C GLY A 216 -23.21 7.18 -19.86
N GLU A 217 -22.52 6.62 -20.85
CA GLU A 217 -22.68 5.21 -21.28
C GLU A 217 -21.81 4.29 -20.41
N TRP A 218 -20.58 4.72 -20.09
CA TRP A 218 -19.71 4.02 -19.13
C TRP A 218 -20.39 3.89 -17.75
N SER A 219 -21.07 4.96 -17.32
CA SER A 219 -21.76 5.02 -16.03
C SER A 219 -23.11 4.30 -15.99
N ASN A 220 -23.73 3.96 -17.12
CA ASN A 220 -25.00 3.24 -17.15
C ASN A 220 -24.74 1.73 -17.06
N PRO A 221 -25.10 1.04 -15.96
CA PRO A 221 -24.82 -0.39 -15.81
C PRO A 221 -25.54 -1.29 -16.83
N LYS A 222 -26.61 -0.79 -17.48
CA LYS A 222 -27.35 -1.51 -18.51
C LYS A 222 -26.71 -1.42 -19.90
N ASP A 223 -25.85 -0.43 -20.14
CA ASP A 223 -25.17 -0.29 -21.42
C ASP A 223 -24.13 -1.39 -21.61
N LYS A 224 -24.15 -2.04 -22.77
CA LYS A 224 -23.14 -3.04 -23.15
C LYS A 224 -21.99 -2.35 -23.87
N ILE A 225 -20.78 -2.43 -23.33
CA ILE A 225 -19.56 -1.86 -23.90
C ILE A 225 -18.56 -3.02 -24.03
N GLY A 226 -18.53 -3.67 -25.20
CA GLY A 226 -17.63 -4.79 -25.46
C GLY A 226 -17.69 -5.84 -24.35
N ASN A 227 -16.52 -6.30 -23.91
CA ASN A 227 -16.39 -7.23 -22.79
C ASN A 227 -16.23 -6.53 -21.43
N PHE A 228 -16.54 -5.23 -21.30
CA PHE A 228 -16.40 -4.51 -20.04
C PHE A 228 -17.60 -4.77 -19.11
N LEU A 229 -17.38 -5.67 -18.15
CA LEU A 229 -18.35 -6.14 -17.16
C LEU A 229 -18.46 -5.16 -16.00
N VAL A 230 -19.68 -4.94 -15.50
CA VAL A 230 -19.90 -4.14 -14.28
C VAL A 230 -19.39 -4.92 -13.06
N VAL A 231 -18.61 -4.25 -12.21
CA VAL A 231 -18.04 -4.84 -10.99
C VAL A 231 -18.38 -4.03 -9.75
N THR A 232 -18.38 -4.67 -8.58
CA THR A 232 -18.62 -4.02 -7.28
C THR A 232 -17.36 -3.96 -6.40
N ASP A 233 -16.29 -4.62 -6.81
CA ASP A 233 -14.98 -4.72 -6.16
C ASP A 233 -13.91 -4.00 -6.99
N PRO A 234 -13.94 -2.66 -7.12
CA PRO A 234 -13.04 -1.98 -8.04
C PRO A 234 -11.55 -2.20 -7.69
N LYS A 235 -10.74 -2.49 -8.72
CA LYS A 235 -9.30 -2.71 -8.64
C LYS A 235 -8.57 -1.74 -9.59
N PRO A 236 -7.28 -1.46 -9.35
CA PRO A 236 -6.46 -0.70 -10.29
C PRO A 236 -6.56 -1.28 -11.70
N GLY A 237 -6.83 -0.42 -12.69
CA GLY A 237 -7.08 -0.79 -14.09
C GLY A 237 -8.55 -0.85 -14.49
N ASP A 238 -9.48 -0.87 -13.53
CA ASP A 238 -10.91 -0.78 -13.83
C ASP A 238 -11.28 0.62 -14.33
N ILE A 239 -12.35 0.70 -15.11
CA ILE A 239 -12.94 1.96 -15.56
C ILE A 239 -13.92 2.44 -14.50
N ILE A 240 -13.84 3.72 -14.14
CA ILE A 240 -14.73 4.37 -13.18
C ILE A 240 -15.46 5.52 -13.88
N ALA A 241 -16.79 5.56 -13.79
CA ALA A 241 -17.58 6.60 -14.44
C ALA A 241 -18.81 6.99 -13.65
N TYR A 242 -19.18 8.27 -13.71
CA TYR A 242 -20.45 8.77 -13.19
C TYR A 242 -21.20 9.56 -14.25
N ARG A 243 -22.53 9.61 -14.12
CA ARG A 243 -23.38 10.40 -15.02
C ARG A 243 -23.59 11.80 -14.47
N HIS A 244 -23.48 12.80 -15.34
CA HIS A 244 -23.88 14.17 -15.05
C HIS A 244 -24.46 14.76 -16.32
N GLN A 245 -25.73 15.13 -16.30
CA GLN A 245 -26.38 15.72 -17.46
C GLN A 245 -26.14 17.23 -17.46
N SER A 246 -25.32 17.70 -18.40
CA SER A 246 -25.24 19.11 -18.74
C SER A 246 -25.32 19.27 -20.26
N ARG A 247 -25.46 20.51 -20.73
CA ARG A 247 -25.45 20.82 -22.16
C ARG A 247 -24.19 20.31 -22.89
N TYR A 248 -23.08 20.14 -22.18
CA TYR A 248 -21.76 19.85 -22.76
C TYR A 248 -21.08 18.62 -22.17
N ALA A 249 -21.72 17.91 -21.24
CA ALA A 249 -21.17 16.71 -20.62
C ALA A 249 -22.29 15.70 -20.34
N THR A 250 -21.94 14.43 -20.46
CA THR A 250 -22.82 13.31 -20.06
C THR A 250 -22.38 12.66 -18.75
N GLY A 251 -21.30 13.17 -18.16
CA GLY A 251 -20.65 12.60 -17.00
C GLY A 251 -19.16 12.81 -17.02
N HIS A 252 -18.46 11.99 -16.24
CA HIS A 252 -17.01 11.88 -16.28
C HIS A 252 -16.58 10.41 -16.22
N VAL A 253 -15.45 10.09 -16.82
CA VAL A 253 -14.91 8.72 -16.88
C VAL A 253 -13.40 8.75 -16.73
N GLY A 254 -12.84 7.78 -16.01
CA GLY A 254 -11.40 7.63 -15.81
C GLY A 254 -11.03 6.16 -15.59
N ILE A 255 -9.75 5.94 -15.27
CA ILE A 255 -9.19 4.63 -14.95
C ILE A 255 -8.76 4.65 -13.48
N VAL A 256 -9.19 3.64 -12.72
CA VAL A 256 -8.81 3.46 -11.31
C VAL A 256 -7.29 3.26 -11.24
N SER A 257 -6.61 4.12 -10.48
CA SER A 257 -5.16 4.05 -10.27
C SER A 257 -4.83 3.29 -8.98
N TYR A 258 -3.54 3.18 -8.67
CA TYR A 258 -3.11 2.71 -7.35
C TYR A 258 -3.56 3.69 -6.28
N PRO A 259 -3.91 3.20 -5.08
CA PRO A 259 -4.17 4.12 -3.98
C PRO A 259 -2.88 4.80 -3.52
N LYS A 260 -3.03 6.00 -2.97
CA LYS A 260 -1.94 6.71 -2.30
C LYS A 260 -1.48 5.89 -1.10
N SER A 261 -0.16 5.79 -0.93
CA SER A 261 0.45 5.12 0.23
C SER A 261 -0.14 5.66 1.54
N ALA A 262 -0.37 4.76 2.49
CA ALA A 262 -0.84 5.14 3.81
C ALA A 262 0.20 6.04 4.50
N GLN A 263 -0.27 6.99 5.30
CA GLN A 263 0.61 7.72 6.19
C GLN A 263 1.22 6.75 7.21
N PRO A 264 2.52 6.85 7.53
CA PRO A 264 3.15 6.03 8.55
C PRO A 264 2.45 6.19 9.90
N LEU A 265 2.28 5.09 10.63
CA LEU A 265 1.72 5.09 11.98
C LEU A 265 2.70 4.43 12.96
N ASP A 266 3.03 5.12 14.04
CA ASP A 266 3.85 4.54 15.10
C ASP A 266 2.99 3.75 16.09
N LYS A 267 3.46 2.55 16.46
CA LYS A 267 2.83 1.64 17.40
C LYS A 267 3.86 1.02 18.34
N THR A 268 3.67 1.22 19.63
CA THR A 268 4.41 0.49 20.67
C THR A 268 3.72 -0.84 20.97
N ILE A 269 4.51 -1.92 21.01
CA ILE A 269 4.06 -3.28 21.37
C ILE A 269 4.81 -3.72 22.63
N LYS A 270 4.09 -4.04 23.71
CA LYS A 270 4.68 -4.54 24.96
C LYS A 270 4.89 -6.06 24.89
N ALA A 271 5.74 -6.58 25.76
CA ALA A 271 6.03 -8.01 25.82
C ALA A 271 4.76 -8.84 26.08
N GLY A 272 4.46 -9.77 25.17
CA GLY A 272 3.28 -10.64 25.22
C GLY A 272 1.98 -9.96 24.81
N GLU A 273 2.04 -8.77 24.24
CA GLU A 273 0.87 -8.05 23.77
C GLU A 273 0.50 -8.49 22.34
N ALA A 274 -0.80 -8.62 22.09
CA ALA A 274 -1.35 -8.66 20.74
C ALA A 274 -1.87 -7.26 20.37
N GLY A 275 -1.06 -6.50 19.66
CA GLY A 275 -1.42 -5.18 19.18
C GLY A 275 -2.23 -5.22 17.89
N SER A 276 -3.00 -4.16 17.64
CA SER A 276 -3.64 -3.91 16.36
C SER A 276 -3.40 -2.48 15.86
N VAL A 277 -3.39 -2.33 14.54
CA VAL A 277 -3.31 -1.06 13.80
C VAL A 277 -4.24 -1.12 12.59
N SER A 278 -4.90 0.01 12.29
CA SER A 278 -5.64 0.21 11.04
C SER A 278 -5.01 1.33 10.23
N LEU A 279 -4.66 1.05 8.97
CA LEU A 279 -4.14 2.03 8.02
C LEU A 279 -5.17 2.29 6.93
N THR A 280 -5.19 3.51 6.42
CA THR A 280 -6.05 3.92 5.31
C THR A 280 -5.25 4.33 4.09
N MET A 281 -5.66 3.88 2.90
CA MET A 281 -5.06 4.26 1.62
C MET A 281 -6.10 4.98 0.76
N GLU A 282 -5.78 6.19 0.29
CA GLU A 282 -6.71 7.03 -0.49
C GLU A 282 -6.79 6.50 -1.92
N ARG A 283 -7.99 6.19 -2.41
CA ARG A 283 -8.17 5.75 -3.80
C ARG A 283 -7.86 6.89 -4.76
N GLN A 284 -7.27 6.55 -5.90
CA GLN A 284 -6.95 7.51 -6.95
C GLN A 284 -7.56 7.08 -8.29
N THR A 285 -7.71 8.06 -9.18
CA THR A 285 -8.19 7.87 -10.55
C THR A 285 -7.34 8.75 -11.46
N VAL A 286 -7.00 8.22 -12.63
CA VAL A 286 -6.40 8.99 -13.72
C VAL A 286 -7.46 9.29 -14.78
N SER A 287 -7.62 10.56 -15.12
CA SER A 287 -8.51 11.00 -16.19
C SER A 287 -8.05 12.33 -16.81
N ALA A 288 -8.60 12.66 -17.97
CA ALA A 288 -8.42 13.97 -18.60
C ALA A 288 -9.33 15.00 -17.93
N GLY A 289 -8.71 15.98 -17.26
CA GLY A 289 -9.35 17.15 -16.68
C GLY A 289 -9.39 18.35 -17.62
N SER A 290 -9.74 19.51 -17.08
CA SER A 290 -9.84 20.76 -17.85
C SER A 290 -8.49 21.26 -18.35
N TYR A 291 -7.42 21.01 -17.60
CA TYR A 291 -6.08 21.57 -17.85
C TYR A 291 -5.05 20.50 -18.20
N THR A 292 -5.12 19.35 -17.53
CA THR A 292 -4.13 18.28 -17.59
C THR A 292 -4.78 16.91 -17.43
N ILE A 293 -4.02 15.85 -17.67
CA ILE A 293 -4.32 14.54 -17.10
C ILE A 293 -4.01 14.58 -15.60
N ASP A 294 -5.00 14.28 -14.78
CA ASP A 294 -4.92 14.42 -13.33
C ASP A 294 -4.91 13.04 -12.65
N GLU A 295 -3.99 12.84 -11.70
CA GLU A 295 -3.97 11.68 -10.77
C GLU A 295 -4.51 12.07 -9.39
N ASN A 296 -5.75 12.55 -9.34
CA ASN A 296 -6.62 12.56 -8.15
C ASN A 296 -8.00 13.07 -8.53
N ASP A 297 -8.59 12.45 -9.56
CA ASP A 297 -9.85 12.96 -10.09
C ASP A 297 -10.99 12.90 -9.07
N SER A 298 -11.81 13.94 -9.07
CA SER A 298 -13.04 14.11 -8.29
C SER A 298 -14.07 12.99 -8.39
N ILE A 299 -13.93 12.01 -9.31
CA ILE A 299 -14.89 10.91 -9.46
C ILE A 299 -15.11 10.15 -8.13
N TRP A 300 -14.06 9.94 -7.34
CA TRP A 300 -14.19 9.29 -6.03
C TRP A 300 -15.06 10.09 -5.05
N ARG A 301 -15.06 11.42 -5.12
CA ARG A 301 -15.95 12.27 -4.29
C ARG A 301 -17.42 12.06 -4.65
N LYS A 302 -17.74 11.85 -5.93
CA LYS A 302 -19.12 11.52 -6.34
C LYS A 302 -19.57 10.16 -5.80
N TYR A 303 -18.65 9.21 -5.73
CA TYR A 303 -18.91 7.91 -5.11
C TYR A 303 -19.16 8.02 -3.60
N GLU A 304 -18.50 8.95 -2.92
CA GLU A 304 -18.76 9.27 -1.49
C GLU A 304 -20.17 9.80 -1.28
N ASP A 305 -20.56 10.79 -2.07
CA ASP A 305 -21.87 11.45 -1.97
C ASP A 305 -23.01 10.45 -2.24
N ASN A 306 -22.86 9.62 -3.28
CA ASN A 306 -23.84 8.62 -3.65
C ASN A 306 -23.19 7.46 -4.39
N LYS A 307 -23.04 6.32 -3.71
CA LYS A 307 -22.44 5.11 -4.28
C LYS A 307 -23.10 4.62 -5.56
N SER A 308 -24.42 4.75 -5.67
CA SER A 308 -25.17 4.32 -6.86
C SER A 308 -24.97 5.23 -8.08
N SER A 309 -24.32 6.38 -7.90
CA SER A 309 -24.07 7.35 -8.98
C SER A 309 -22.83 7.01 -9.84
N VAL A 310 -22.00 6.07 -9.38
CA VAL A 310 -20.75 5.67 -10.04
C VAL A 310 -20.80 4.20 -10.38
N THR A 311 -20.39 3.88 -11.61
CA THR A 311 -20.27 2.51 -12.09
C THR A 311 -18.80 2.19 -12.33
N PHE A 312 -18.41 0.99 -11.92
CA PHE A 312 -17.09 0.42 -12.21
C PHE A 312 -17.22 -0.65 -13.27
N ARG A 313 -16.27 -0.70 -14.20
CA ARG A 313 -16.20 -1.76 -15.20
C ARG A 313 -14.81 -2.35 -15.33
N ARG A 314 -14.76 -3.67 -15.38
CA ARG A 314 -13.54 -4.45 -15.60
C ARG A 314 -13.62 -5.12 -16.96
N VAL A 315 -12.52 -5.15 -17.69
CA VAL A 315 -12.44 -5.97 -18.91
C VAL A 315 -12.62 -7.45 -18.54
N GLY A 316 -13.60 -8.10 -19.15
CA GLY A 316 -13.83 -9.53 -19.03
C GLY A 316 -12.72 -10.31 -19.72
N LYS A 317 -12.36 -11.44 -19.12
CA LYS A 317 -11.44 -12.43 -19.72
C LYS A 317 -12.06 -13.09 -20.93
#